data_AF-A0A7C6X3K0-F1
#
_entry.id   AF-A0A7C6X3K0-F1
#
_cell.length_a   1.000
_cell.length_b   1.000
_cell.length_c   1.000
_cell.angle_alpha   90.00
_cell.angle_beta   90.00
_cell.angle_gamma   90.00
#
_symmetry.space_group_name_H-M   'P 1'
#
loop_
_entity.id
_entity.type
_entity.pdbx_description
1 polymer ?
#
loop_
_entity_poly.entity_id
_entity_poly.type
_entity_poly.pdbx_seq_one_letter_code
_entity_poly.pdbx_strand_id
1 'polypeptide(L)'
;MPLLKNRRAGAASRLLLALLLSAVFVVLLSAFTVPANPGEDFAYDATGTLSESTRRTIREVNGQIRSTGAQVVLCMIPSLGEDDIESAALSVFRSWG
;
A
#
# COMPACT_ATOMS: atom_id res chain seq x y z
N MET A 1 -28.28 38.88 -28.08
CA MET A 1 -27.71 37.51 -28.11
C MET A 1 -26.61 37.36 -27.06
N PRO A 2 -26.89 36.73 -25.90
CA PRO A 2 -25.83 36.13 -25.08
C PRO A 2 -26.25 34.75 -24.52
N LEU A 3 -25.95 33.65 -25.21
CA LEU A 3 -26.24 32.28 -24.71
C LEU A 3 -25.08 31.29 -24.87
N LEU A 4 -23.90 31.75 -25.28
CA LEU A 4 -22.77 30.87 -25.61
C LEU A 4 -21.75 30.69 -24.47
N LYS A 5 -21.82 31.49 -23.40
CA LYS A 5 -20.77 31.47 -22.35
C LYS A 5 -20.96 30.33 -21.33
N ASN A 6 -22.19 29.87 -21.08
CA ASN A 6 -22.47 28.85 -20.05
C ASN A 6 -22.23 27.39 -20.49
N ARG A 7 -22.20 27.09 -21.80
CA ARG A 7 -22.04 25.71 -22.27
C ARG A 7 -20.62 25.17 -22.09
N ARG A 8 -19.61 26.05 -22.12
CA ARG A 8 -18.19 25.68 -21.96
C ARG A 8 -17.82 25.37 -20.51
N ALA A 9 -18.41 26.08 -19.55
CA ALA A 9 -18.20 25.82 -18.12
C ALA A 9 -18.74 24.45 -17.68
N GLY A 10 -19.91 24.05 -18.19
CA GLY A 10 -20.49 22.73 -17.92
C GLY A 10 -19.68 21.58 -18.55
N ALA A 11 -19.10 21.79 -19.73
CA ALA A 11 -18.25 20.79 -20.37
C ALA A 11 -16.93 20.57 -19.61
N ALA A 12 -16.26 21.65 -19.17
CA ALA A 12 -15.04 21.55 -18.38
C ALA A 12 -15.27 20.89 -17.00
N SER A 13 -16.37 21.23 -16.33
CA SER A 13 -16.74 20.62 -15.05
C SER A 13 -17.04 19.12 -15.17
N ARG A 14 -17.74 18.69 -16.23
CA ARG A 14 -17.99 17.26 -16.50
C ARG A 14 -16.70 16.51 -16.81
N LEU A 15 -15.77 17.13 -17.53
CA LEU A 15 -14.47 16.53 -17.83
C LEU A 15 -13.64 16.34 -16.55
N LEU A 16 -13.61 17.34 -15.68
CA LEU A 16 -12.96 17.25 -14.37
C LEU A 16 -13.57 16.14 -13.50
N LEU A 17 -14.90 16.05 -13.46
CA LEU A 17 -15.59 14.99 -12.72
C LEU A 17 -15.28 13.61 -13.30
N ALA A 18 -15.30 13.45 -14.63
CA ALA A 18 -14.95 12.20 -15.29
C ALA A 18 -13.49 11.79 -15.01
N LEU A 19 -12.56 12.76 -15.01
CA LEU A 19 -11.16 12.53 -14.63
C LEU A 19 -11.03 12.07 -13.18
N LEU A 20 -11.71 12.73 -12.24
CA LEU A 20 -11.71 12.34 -10.83
C LEU A 20 -12.27 10.93 -10.63
N LEU A 21 -13.40 10.61 -11.28
CA LEU A 21 -13.99 9.27 -11.23
C LEU A 21 -13.07 8.21 -11.83
N SER A 22 -12.40 8.52 -12.95
CA SER A 22 -11.44 7.60 -13.58
C SER A 22 -10.21 7.37 -12.69
N ALA A 23 -9.70 8.40 -12.01
CA ALA A 23 -8.59 8.27 -11.08
C ALA A 23 -8.96 7.39 -9.88
N VAL A 24 -10.15 7.58 -9.31
CA VAL A 24 -10.67 6.73 -8.22
C VAL A 24 -10.81 5.28 -8.69
N PHE A 25 -11.32 5.05 -9.90
CA PHE A 25 -11.48 3.72 -10.47
C PHE A 25 -10.15 3.01 -10.73
N VAL A 26 -9.11 3.73 -11.18
CA VAL A 26 -7.76 3.18 -11.34
C VAL A 26 -7.14 2.76 -10.01
N VAL A 27 -7.38 3.53 -8.94
CA VAL A 27 -6.90 3.16 -7.58
C VAL A 27 -7.63 1.91 -7.06
N LEU A 28 -8.92 1.74 -7.37
CA LEU A 28 -9.67 0.54 -7.01
C LEU A 28 -9.19 -0.71 -7.75
N LEU A 29 -8.71 -0.58 -8.98
CA LEU A 29 -8.23 -1.70 -9.80
C LEU A 29 -6.73 -1.99 -9.65
N SER A 30 -6.01 -1.32 -8.75
CA SER A 30 -4.59 -1.57 -8.58
C SER A 30 -4.35 -2.92 -7.89
N ALA A 31 -3.60 -3.80 -8.55
CA ALA A 31 -3.13 -5.04 -7.96
C ALA A 31 -2.07 -4.77 -6.88
N PHE A 32 -2.02 -5.66 -5.88
CA PHE A 32 -0.98 -5.69 -4.87
C PHE A 32 0.40 -5.81 -5.53
N THR A 33 1.33 -4.98 -5.05
CA THR A 33 2.74 -5.03 -5.42
C THR A 33 3.56 -5.32 -4.18
N VAL A 34 4.46 -6.30 -4.27
CA VAL A 34 5.32 -6.69 -3.15
C VAL A 34 6.21 -5.52 -2.73
N PRO A 35 6.16 -5.07 -1.47
CA PRO A 35 7.01 -3.98 -1.01
C PRO A 35 8.49 -4.39 -0.94
N ALA A 36 9.37 -3.39 -0.86
CA ALA A 36 10.79 -3.62 -0.66
C ALA A 36 11.03 -4.33 0.69
N ASN A 37 11.93 -5.31 0.70
CA ASN A 37 12.31 -6.01 1.93
C ASN A 37 12.92 -5.00 2.93
N PRO A 38 12.43 -4.95 4.19
CA PRO A 38 12.93 -4.00 5.19
C PRO A 38 14.32 -4.35 5.76
N GLY A 39 14.91 -5.50 5.39
CA GLY A 39 16.22 -5.94 5.86
C GLY A 39 16.26 -6.10 7.38
N GLU A 40 17.33 -5.59 8.02
CA GLU A 40 17.54 -5.69 9.47
C GLU A 40 16.52 -4.89 10.31
N ASP A 41 15.66 -4.07 9.70
CA ASP A 41 14.55 -3.44 10.45
C ASP A 41 13.36 -4.41 10.63
N PHE A 42 13.28 -5.45 9.79
CA PHE A 42 12.22 -6.47 9.80
C PHE A 42 10.77 -5.93 9.72
N ALA A 43 10.58 -4.62 9.53
CA ALA A 43 9.27 -3.96 9.60
C ALA A 43 9.11 -2.93 8.48
N TYR A 44 8.36 -3.32 7.44
CA TYR A 44 7.86 -2.41 6.42
C TYR A 44 6.54 -1.78 6.89
N ASP A 45 6.43 -0.46 6.84
CA ASP A 45 5.24 0.28 7.25
C ASP A 45 4.94 1.44 6.29
N ALA A 46 3.96 1.25 5.42
CA ALA A 46 3.42 2.28 4.55
C ALA A 46 2.21 3.00 5.15
N THR A 47 1.67 2.54 6.29
CA THR A 47 0.54 3.20 6.97
C THR A 47 1.02 4.30 7.92
N GLY A 48 2.29 4.26 8.32
CA GLY A 48 2.89 5.21 9.26
C GLY A 48 2.35 5.05 10.69
N THR A 49 1.77 3.88 11.00
CA THR A 49 1.11 3.62 12.28
C THR A 49 1.96 2.78 13.23
N LEU A 50 3.14 2.32 12.82
CA LEU A 50 4.02 1.52 13.67
C LEU A 50 4.80 2.41 14.64
N SER A 51 4.63 2.17 15.93
CA SER A 51 5.44 2.85 16.94
C SER A 51 6.88 2.34 16.97
N GLU A 52 7.80 3.20 17.39
CA GLU A 52 9.22 2.82 17.56
C GLU A 52 9.41 1.75 18.65
N SER A 53 8.54 1.72 19.67
CA SER A 53 8.57 0.65 20.68
C SER A 53 8.30 -0.71 20.05
N THR A 54 7.32 -0.79 19.14
CA THR A 54 6.99 -2.05 18.46
C THR A 54 8.09 -2.46 17.49
N ARG A 55 8.68 -1.53 16.73
CA ARG A 55 9.86 -1.81 15.89
C ARG A 55 11.01 -2.40 16.71
N ARG A 56 11.28 -1.81 17.87
CA ARG A 56 12.30 -2.33 18.79
C ARG A 56 11.98 -3.74 19.25
N THR A 57 10.75 -4.01 19.67
CA THR A 57 10.31 -5.36 20.07
C THR A 57 10.52 -6.37 18.93
N ILE A 58 10.21 -6.03 17.69
CA ILE A 58 10.42 -6.92 16.53
C ILE A 58 11.92 -7.24 16.37
N ARG A 59 12.79 -6.23 16.45
CA ARG A 59 14.25 -6.44 16.36
C ARG A 59 14.79 -7.29 17.52
N GLU A 60 14.30 -7.05 18.73
CA GLU A 60 14.66 -7.83 19.93
C GLU A 60 14.25 -9.30 19.78
N VAL A 61 13.01 -9.56 19.34
CA VAL A 61 12.51 -10.93 19.10
C VAL A 61 13.34 -11.63 18.03
N ASN A 62 13.62 -10.98 16.89
CA ASN A 62 14.49 -11.55 15.85
C ASN A 62 15.90 -11.82 16.38
N GLY A 63 16.43 -10.95 17.25
CA GLY A 63 17.69 -11.18 17.95
C GLY A 63 17.68 -12.44 18.80
N GLN A 64 16.59 -12.69 19.53
CA GLN A 64 16.44 -13.88 20.39
C GLN A 64 16.35 -15.19 19.59
N ILE A 65 15.69 -15.18 18.42
CA ILE A 65 15.47 -16.38 17.60
C ILE A 65 16.51 -16.58 16.50
N ARG A 66 17.46 -15.65 16.33
CA ARG A 66 18.45 -15.66 15.23
C ARG A 66 19.21 -16.99 15.10
N SER A 67 19.50 -17.67 16.22
CA SER A 67 20.20 -18.96 16.23
C SER A 67 19.41 -20.11 15.62
N THR A 68 18.09 -19.98 15.50
CA THR A 68 17.21 -20.99 14.89
C THR A 68 17.13 -20.85 13.37
N GLY A 69 17.62 -19.73 12.82
CA GLY A 69 17.42 -19.35 11.42
C GLY A 69 16.03 -18.82 11.09
N ALA A 70 15.08 -18.86 12.05
CA ALA A 70 13.76 -18.27 11.87
C ALA A 70 13.81 -16.73 11.95
N GLN A 71 12.86 -16.09 11.26
CA GLN A 71 12.67 -14.64 11.26
C GLN A 71 11.19 -14.31 11.41
N VAL A 72 10.92 -13.18 12.06
CA VAL A 72 9.59 -12.57 12.14
C VAL A 72 9.65 -11.22 11.45
N VAL A 73 8.89 -11.06 10.39
CA VAL A 73 8.81 -9.81 9.62
C VAL A 73 7.40 -9.23 9.68
N LEU A 74 7.30 -7.91 9.60
CA LEU A 74 6.04 -7.17 9.65
C LEU A 74 5.89 -6.33 8.37
N CYS A 75 4.73 -6.44 7.75
CA CYS A 75 4.36 -5.67 6.56
C CYS A 75 3.02 -4.98 6.83
N MET A 76 3.04 -3.66 6.97
CA MET A 76 1.83 -2.84 7.08
C MET A 76 1.66 -2.01 5.82
N ILE A 77 0.54 -2.24 5.16
CA ILE A 77 0.13 -1.57 3.94
C ILE A 77 -1.33 -1.14 4.05
N PRO A 78 -1.74 -0.05 3.38
CA PRO A 78 -3.07 0.51 3.54
C PRO A 78 -4.19 -0.32 2.89
N SER A 79 -3.88 -1.09 1.84
CA SER A 79 -4.83 -1.92 1.10
C SER A 79 -4.11 -2.95 0.25
N LEU A 80 -4.79 -4.05 -0.07
CA LEU A 80 -4.39 -5.02 -1.11
C LEU A 80 -5.06 -4.75 -2.46
N GLY A 81 -5.93 -3.73 -2.54
CA GLY A 81 -6.84 -3.58 -3.67
C GLY A 81 -7.84 -4.74 -3.68
N GLU A 82 -7.93 -5.41 -4.82
CA GLU A 82 -8.81 -6.58 -5.03
C GLU A 82 -8.11 -7.92 -4.77
N ASP A 83 -6.82 -7.90 -4.42
CA ASP A 83 -6.05 -9.12 -4.20
C ASP A 83 -6.32 -9.75 -2.82
N ASP A 84 -6.22 -11.08 -2.76
CA ASP A 84 -6.43 -11.82 -1.52
C ASP A 84 -5.19 -11.78 -0.59
N ILE A 85 -5.44 -11.80 0.72
CA ILE A 85 -4.39 -11.67 1.74
C ILE A 85 -3.42 -12.86 1.76
N GLU A 86 -3.86 -14.06 1.43
CA GLU A 86 -3.03 -15.27 1.46
C GLU A 86 -2.03 -15.27 0.30
N SER A 87 -2.49 -14.98 -0.93
CA SER A 87 -1.63 -14.84 -2.11
C SER A 87 -0.67 -13.65 -1.98
N ALA A 88 -1.14 -12.54 -1.42
CA ALA A 88 -0.30 -11.38 -1.16
C ALA A 88 0.81 -11.71 -0.15
N ALA A 89 0.46 -12.31 1.00
CA ALA A 89 1.42 -12.74 2.01
C ALA A 89 2.42 -13.75 1.45
N LEU A 90 1.95 -14.73 0.65
CA LEU A 90 2.83 -15.70 0.01
C LEU A 90 3.81 -15.04 -0.97
N SER A 91 3.36 -14.03 -1.71
CA SER A 91 4.21 -13.25 -2.61
C SER A 91 5.28 -12.45 -1.84
N VAL A 92 4.92 -11.90 -0.68
CA VAL A 92 5.88 -11.26 0.24
C VAL A 92 6.91 -12.27 0.73
N PHE A 93 6.51 -13.42 1.27
CA PHE A 93 7.43 -14.45 1.77
C PHE A 93 8.38 -14.95 0.69
N ARG A 94 7.87 -15.23 -0.52
CA ARG A 94 8.71 -15.69 -1.64
C ARG A 94 9.74 -14.65 -2.08
N SER A 95 9.42 -13.36 -1.94
CA SER A 95 10.29 -12.25 -2.34
C SER A 95 11.31 -11.92 -1.26
N TRP A 96 10.91 -11.95 -0.01
CA TRP A 96 11.75 -11.52 1.11
C TRP A 96 12.69 -12.62 1.62
N GLY A 97 12.39 -13.90 1.32
CA GLY A 97 13.12 -15.06 1.82
C GLY A 97 12.55 -15.57 3.13
#